data_AF-A0A8B8Y4N9-F1
#
_entry.id   AF-A0A8B8Y4N9-F1
#
_cell.length_a   1.000
_cell.length_b   1.000
_cell.length_c   1.000
_cell.angle_alpha   90.00
_cell.angle_beta   90.00
_cell.angle_gamma   90.00
#
_symmetry.space_group_name_H-M   'P 1'
#
loop_
_entity.id
_entity.type
_entity.pdbx_description
1 polymer ?
#
loop_
_entity_poly.entity_id
_entity_poly.type
_entity_poly.pdbx_seq_one_letter_code
_entity_poly.pdbx_strand_id
1 'polypeptide(L)'
;MRLSLPVLLVTLALCCYEGNAFVCSSLIDDLTGFFWKPDEVYKAKLQKYNAPPEAVEAKMEVKKCVNQFSFVNKLLLTKTLGKVLVKCGFTDLKCFLSFVLG
;
A
#
# COMPACT_ATOMS: atom_id res chain seq x y z
N MET A 1 0.61 39.77 -20.12
CA MET A 1 1.05 38.40 -20.44
C MET A 1 0.34 37.43 -19.49
N ARG A 2 -0.61 36.64 -20.00
CA ARG A 2 -1.51 35.76 -19.22
C ARG A 2 -1.06 34.30 -19.21
N LEU A 3 0.25 34.07 -19.28
CA LEU A 3 0.84 32.71 -19.34
C LEU A 3 1.01 32.06 -17.96
N SER A 4 0.85 32.80 -16.87
CA SER A 4 1.05 32.28 -15.51
C SER A 4 0.02 31.21 -15.15
N LEU A 5 -1.25 31.41 -15.49
CA LEU A 5 -2.35 30.50 -15.14
C LEU A 5 -2.24 29.11 -15.81
N PRO A 6 -2.01 28.98 -17.13
CA PRO A 6 -1.85 27.67 -17.74
C PRO A 6 -0.56 26.97 -17.30
N VAL A 7 0.53 27.71 -17.08
CA VAL A 7 1.78 27.13 -16.56
C VAL A 7 1.60 26.62 -15.13
N LEU A 8 0.88 27.35 -14.28
CA LEU A 8 0.48 26.90 -12.94
C LEU A 8 -0.41 25.66 -12.99
N LEU A 9 -1.40 25.60 -13.89
CA LEU A 9 -2.28 24.44 -14.03
C LEU A 9 -1.54 23.20 -14.54
N VAL A 10 -0.57 23.39 -15.45
CA VAL A 10 0.29 22.30 -15.94
C VAL A 10 1.28 21.84 -14.86
N THR A 11 1.84 22.75 -14.07
CA THR A 11 2.64 22.36 -12.89
C THR A 11 1.78 21.71 -11.82
N LEU A 12 0.52 22.10 -11.64
CA LEU A 12 -0.41 21.39 -10.75
C LEU A 12 -0.69 19.98 -11.25
N ALA A 13 -0.96 19.83 -12.55
CA ALA A 13 -1.21 18.53 -13.17
C ALA A 13 0.03 17.64 -13.27
N LEU A 14 1.24 18.17 -13.09
CA LEU A 14 2.50 17.41 -13.16
C LEU A 14 3.17 17.21 -11.78
N CYS A 15 3.11 18.21 -10.90
CA CYS A 15 3.63 18.16 -9.54
C CYS A 15 2.61 17.57 -8.56
N CYS A 16 1.31 17.74 -8.82
CA CYS A 16 0.21 17.13 -8.06
C CYS A 16 -0.58 16.13 -8.90
N TYR A 17 0.02 15.48 -9.91
CA TYR A 17 -0.45 14.16 -10.39
C TYR A 17 -0.21 13.07 -9.33
N GLU A 18 -0.34 13.46 -8.07
CA GLU A 18 -0.29 12.64 -6.89
C GLU A 18 -1.67 12.03 -6.80
N GLY A 19 -1.78 10.77 -7.22
CA GLY A 19 -2.88 9.94 -6.78
C GLY A 19 -2.88 10.03 -5.26
N ASN A 20 -3.86 10.76 -4.72
CA ASN A 20 -4.08 10.99 -3.30
C ASN A 20 -4.44 9.64 -2.65
N ALA A 21 -3.45 8.75 -2.59
CA ALA A 21 -3.64 7.33 -2.43
C ALA A 21 -3.16 6.98 -1.03
N PHE A 22 -3.98 7.37 -0.06
CA PHE A 22 -3.96 6.72 1.24
C PHE A 22 -3.92 5.22 1.02
N VAL A 23 -2.98 4.55 1.71
CA VAL A 23 -2.84 3.11 1.58
C VAL A 23 -4.20 2.48 1.90
N CYS A 24 -4.73 1.72 0.95
CA CYS A 24 -6.03 1.07 1.10
C CYS A 24 -6.02 0.20 2.36
N SER A 25 -6.99 0.43 3.26
CA SER A 25 -7.13 -0.37 4.48
C SER A 25 -7.17 -1.88 4.19
N SER A 26 -7.81 -2.28 3.08
CA SER A 26 -7.85 -3.66 2.61
C SER A 26 -6.47 -4.24 2.30
N LEU A 27 -5.53 -3.43 1.82
CA LEU A 27 -4.15 -3.84 1.54
C LEU A 27 -3.37 -4.07 2.84
N ILE A 28 -3.54 -3.19 3.82
CA ILE A 28 -2.91 -3.34 5.16
C ILE A 28 -3.42 -4.63 5.83
N ASP A 29 -4.73 -4.83 5.77
CA ASP A 29 -5.41 -6.02 6.28
C ASP A 29 -4.98 -7.31 5.57
N ASP A 30 -4.67 -7.22 4.28
CA ASP A 30 -4.17 -8.34 3.51
C ASP A 30 -2.74 -8.69 3.87
N LEU A 31 -1.87 -7.69 3.96
CA LEU A 31 -0.46 -7.89 4.31
C LEU A 31 -0.33 -8.44 5.73
N THR A 32 -1.09 -7.90 6.68
CA THR A 32 -1.15 -8.44 8.04
C THR A 32 -1.70 -9.87 8.06
N GLY A 33 -2.75 -10.16 7.30
CA GLY A 33 -3.27 -11.52 7.12
C GLY A 33 -2.23 -12.47 6.51
N PHE A 34 -1.46 -11.98 5.55
CA PHE A 34 -0.44 -12.74 4.85
C PHE A 34 0.72 -13.15 5.76
N PHE A 35 1.16 -12.27 6.67
CA PHE A 35 2.23 -12.60 7.62
C PHE A 35 1.76 -13.43 8.82
N TRP A 36 0.56 -13.18 9.34
CA TRP A 36 0.18 -13.66 10.69
C TRP A 36 -0.95 -14.69 10.71
N LYS A 37 -1.86 -14.70 9.72
CA LYS A 37 -2.98 -15.65 9.72
C LYS A 37 -2.54 -17.01 9.19
N PRO A 38 -3.12 -18.12 9.70
CA PRO A 38 -2.90 -19.44 9.12
C PRO A 38 -3.46 -19.51 7.68
N ASP A 39 -2.97 -20.48 6.91
CA ASP A 39 -3.23 -20.59 5.47
C ASP A 39 -4.71 -20.68 5.12
N GLU A 40 -5.48 -21.49 5.85
CA GLU A 40 -6.92 -21.67 5.62
C GLU A 40 -7.69 -20.36 5.83
N VAL A 41 -7.39 -19.65 6.92
CA VAL A 41 -8.03 -18.37 7.26
C VAL A 41 -7.65 -17.29 6.25
N TYR A 42 -6.39 -17.27 5.80
CA TYR A 42 -5.96 -16.32 4.80
C TYR A 42 -6.56 -16.62 3.42
N LYS A 43 -6.62 -17.89 3.01
CA LYS A 43 -7.24 -18.31 1.75
C LYS A 43 -8.74 -17.97 1.73
N ALA A 44 -9.45 -18.17 2.84
CA ALA A 44 -10.84 -17.71 2.99
C ALA A 44 -10.95 -16.18 2.85
N LYS A 45 -10.03 -15.42 3.47
CA LYS A 45 -9.98 -13.96 3.34
C LYS A 45 -9.73 -13.51 1.90
N LEU A 46 -9.00 -14.27 1.07
CA LEU A 46 -8.77 -13.94 -0.34
C LEU A 46 -10.02 -14.05 -1.21
N GLN A 47 -11.02 -14.85 -0.81
CA GLN A 47 -12.27 -14.98 -1.57
C GLN A 47 -13.01 -13.65 -1.72
N LYS A 48 -12.85 -12.72 -0.77
CA LYS A 48 -13.50 -11.39 -0.83
C LYS A 48 -13.08 -10.56 -2.06
N TYR A 49 -11.97 -10.91 -2.71
CA TYR A 49 -11.47 -10.21 -3.89
C TYR A 49 -11.97 -10.78 -5.21
N ASN A 50 -12.69 -11.91 -5.20
CA ASN A 50 -13.14 -12.61 -6.41
C ASN A 50 -12.01 -12.79 -7.45
N ALA A 51 -10.79 -13.06 -6.98
CA ALA A 51 -9.62 -13.22 -7.81
C ALA A 51 -9.66 -14.57 -8.56
N PRO A 52 -9.07 -14.65 -9.77
CA PRO A 52 -8.95 -15.93 -10.47
C PRO A 52 -8.16 -16.94 -9.63
N PRO A 53 -8.48 -18.25 -9.74
CA PRO A 53 -7.87 -19.28 -8.92
C PRO A 53 -6.35 -19.31 -9.04
N GLU A 54 -5.83 -19.06 -10.24
CA GLU A 54 -4.39 -18.97 -10.53
C GLU A 54 -3.68 -17.90 -9.67
N ALA A 55 -4.28 -16.72 -9.53
CA ALA A 55 -3.70 -15.64 -8.71
C ALA A 55 -3.75 -15.96 -7.21
N VAL A 56 -4.79 -16.67 -6.77
CA VAL A 56 -4.90 -17.12 -5.38
C VAL A 56 -3.84 -18.17 -5.09
N GLU A 57 -3.63 -19.14 -5.98
CA GLU A 57 -2.62 -20.19 -5.83
C GLU A 57 -1.21 -19.61 -5.80
N ALA A 58 -0.87 -18.72 -6.73
CA ALA A 58 0.42 -18.03 -6.74
C ALA A 58 0.65 -17.26 -5.42
N LYS A 59 -0.36 -16.55 -4.92
CA LYS A 59 -0.24 -15.82 -3.65
C LYS A 59 -0.06 -16.78 -2.45
N MET A 60 -0.72 -17.92 -2.47
CA MET A 60 -0.58 -18.96 -1.44
C MET A 60 0.79 -19.66 -1.52
N GLU A 61 1.37 -19.81 -2.70
CA GLU A 61 2.73 -20.33 -2.87
C GLU A 61 3.77 -19.41 -2.20
N VAL A 62 3.70 -18.11 -2.46
CA VAL A 62 4.57 -17.13 -1.78
C VAL A 62 4.35 -17.15 -0.26
N LYS A 63 3.11 -17.36 0.19
CA LYS A 63 2.80 -17.48 1.63
C LYS A 63 3.52 -18.66 2.27
N LYS A 64 3.65 -19.81 1.59
CA LYS A 64 4.38 -20.98 2.12
C LYS A 64 5.83 -20.62 2.44
N CYS A 65 6.49 -19.86 1.58
CA CYS A 65 7.85 -19.37 1.83
C CYS A 65 7.91 -18.46 3.05
N VAL A 66 6.96 -17.51 3.16
CA VAL A 66 6.90 -16.58 4.29
C VAL A 66 6.54 -17.28 5.60
N ASN A 67 5.78 -18.37 5.55
CA ASN A 67 5.43 -19.14 6.73
C ASN A 67 6.64 -19.80 7.38
N GLN A 68 7.66 -20.18 6.60
CA GLN A 68 8.91 -20.76 7.09
C GLN A 68 9.78 -19.75 7.85
N PHE A 69 9.50 -18.45 7.76
CA PHE A 69 10.24 -17.46 8.51
C PHE A 69 9.99 -17.57 10.01
N SER A 70 11.04 -17.35 10.79
CA SER A 70 10.94 -17.22 12.24
C SER A 70 10.01 -16.07 12.62
N PHE A 71 9.42 -16.17 13.82
CA PHE A 71 8.55 -15.13 14.38
C PHE A 71 9.23 -13.75 14.37
N VAL A 72 10.53 -13.70 14.72
CA VAL A 72 11.32 -12.47 14.75
C VAL A 72 11.41 -11.84 13.35
N ASN A 73 11.65 -12.65 12.31
CA ASN A 73 11.73 -12.16 10.94
C ASN A 73 10.38 -11.63 10.44
N LYS A 74 9.27 -12.31 10.76
CA LYS A 74 7.91 -11.83 10.45
C LYS A 74 7.61 -10.49 11.15
N LEU A 75 8.05 -10.35 12.40
CA LEU A 75 7.91 -9.11 13.16
C LEU A 75 8.72 -7.96 12.55
N LEU A 76 9.97 -8.22 12.15
CA LEU A 76 10.82 -7.23 11.48
C LEU A 76 10.20 -6.78 10.15
N LEU A 77 9.71 -7.71 9.33
CA LEU A 77 9.02 -7.40 8.08
C LEU A 77 7.79 -6.52 8.31
N THR A 78 6.96 -6.88 9.29
CA THR A 78 5.76 -6.10 9.64
C THR A 78 6.12 -4.69 10.11
N LYS A 79 7.18 -4.54 10.93
CA LYS A 79 7.68 -3.22 11.37
C LYS A 79 8.20 -2.38 10.20
N THR A 80 8.94 -3.00 9.29
CA THR A 80 9.44 -2.32 8.09
C THR A 80 8.29 -1.87 7.21
N LEU A 81 7.29 -2.71 7.00
CA LEU A 81 6.04 -2.34 6.32
C LEU A 81 5.38 -1.14 6.98
N GLY A 82 5.23 -1.17 8.30
CA GLY A 82 4.64 -0.05 9.07
C GLY A 82 5.39 1.27 8.83
N LYS A 83 6.73 1.24 8.79
CA LYS A 83 7.54 2.43 8.46
C LYS A 83 7.32 2.93 7.03
N VAL A 84 7.18 2.02 6.06
CA VAL A 84 6.88 2.38 4.66
C VAL A 84 5.49 3.01 4.56
N LEU A 85 4.49 2.40 5.19
CA LEU A 85 3.11 2.90 5.21
C LEU A 85 3.03 4.32 5.80
N VAL A 86 3.73 4.57 6.91
CA VAL A 86 3.81 5.89 7.53
C VAL A 86 4.51 6.89 6.61
N LYS A 87 5.64 6.51 5.98
CA LYS A 87 6.35 7.40 5.05
C LYS A 87 5.50 7.75 3.83
N CYS A 88 4.86 6.78 3.19
CA CYS A 88 3.99 7.03 2.05
C CYS A 88 2.82 7.94 2.46
N GLY A 89 2.06 7.61 3.51
CA GLY A 89 0.95 8.45 3.96
C GLY A 89 1.35 9.84 4.44
N PHE A 90 2.55 10.02 5.01
CA PHE A 90 3.05 11.34 5.43
C PHE A 90 3.60 12.17 4.26
N THR A 91 4.07 11.52 3.19
CA THR A 91 4.57 12.22 1.98
C THR A 91 3.41 12.83 1.21
N ASP A 92 2.29 12.11 1.09
CA ASP A 92 1.02 12.64 0.56
C ASP A 92 0.50 13.84 1.38
N LEU A 93 0.55 13.77 2.73
CA LEU A 93 0.11 14.87 3.59
C LEU A 93 1.01 16.11 3.48
N LYS A 94 2.32 15.93 3.35
CA LYS A 94 3.29 17.04 3.25
C LYS A 94 3.12 17.80 1.93
N CYS A 95 2.82 17.11 0.84
CA CYS A 95 2.54 17.76 -0.44
C CYS A 95 1.21 18.54 -0.41
N PHE A 96 0.16 17.94 0.17
CA PHE A 96 -1.11 18.63 0.41
C PHE A 96 -0.94 19.91 1.25
N LEU A 97 -0.20 19.83 2.36
CA LEU A 97 0.07 20.99 3.23
C LEU A 97 0.94 22.05 2.56
N SER A 98 1.92 21.66 1.74
CA SER A 98 2.75 22.61 0.97
C SER A 98 1.95 23.40 -0.07
N PHE A 99 0.82 22.86 -0.54
CA PHE A 99 -0.08 23.54 -1.46
C PHE A 99 -1.17 24.36 -0.74
N VAL A 100 -1.65 23.91 0.43
CA VAL A 100 -2.70 24.63 1.20
C VAL A 100 -2.13 25.80 2.01
N LEU A 101 -0.86 25.75 2.44
CA LEU A 101 -0.20 26.82 3.20
C LEU A 101 0.84 27.61 2.38
N GLY A 102 1.02 27.31 1.09
CA GLY A 102 1.98 27.95 0.18
C GLY A 102 1.36 29.02 -0.70
#